data_AF-A0A8T1QG77-F1
#
_entry.id   AF-A0A8T1QG77-F1
#
_cell.length_a   1.000
_cell.length_b   1.000
_cell.length_c   1.000
_cell.angle_alpha   90.00
_cell.angle_beta   90.00
_cell.angle_gamma   90.00
#
_symmetry.space_group_name_H-M   'P 1'
#
loop_
_entity.id
_entity.type
_entity.pdbx_description
1 polymer ?
#
loop_
_entity_poly.entity_id
_entity_poly.type
_entity_poly.pdbx_seq_one_letter_code
_entity_poly.pdbx_strand_id
1 'polypeptide(L)'
;MMASEGSKPSQSTLTPRKINIKKFAESRGPELEALHSIVVDRLNNNFGSRRNKRRRTTAFNNQVARKKCRRRQKAGGEVNKDGTSEKDNKKKVPRHVRRRAELQMNLETGFCTSGDGTKRLRTHVWHTKRFIMSKLWGFYVPLVLHGRGRGSRAVLKWFRQGVLVHDASYHVAVQLEGPEDSLMSVLKMVMAPSPSALSEAISHSVISGSIYGKVQCFVMLEHLFLSQLLL
;
A
#
# COMPACT_ATOMS: atom_id res chain seq x y z
N MET A 1 22.72 -58.62 39.12
CA MET A 1 22.53 -57.18 38.89
C MET A 1 21.49 -57.01 37.79
N MET A 2 20.35 -56.43 38.12
CA MET A 2 19.24 -56.19 37.20
C MET A 2 19.60 -55.01 36.28
N ALA A 3 19.50 -55.20 34.96
CA ALA A 3 19.63 -54.12 34.00
C ALA A 3 18.28 -53.38 33.93
N SER A 4 18.28 -52.12 34.38
CA SER A 4 17.16 -51.20 34.27
C SER A 4 16.88 -50.90 32.80
N GLU A 5 15.75 -51.36 32.28
CA GLU A 5 15.23 -50.94 30.98
C GLU A 5 14.92 -49.43 31.00
N GLY A 6 15.54 -48.68 30.11
CA GLY A 6 15.27 -47.26 29.92
C GLY A 6 13.84 -47.04 29.48
N SER A 7 13.07 -46.37 30.33
CA SER A 7 11.74 -45.85 30.05
C SER A 7 11.76 -44.96 28.81
N LYS A 8 11.07 -45.39 27.74
CA LYS A 8 10.82 -44.55 26.55
C LYS A 8 9.93 -43.37 26.96
N PRO A 9 10.21 -42.14 26.51
CA PRO A 9 9.37 -41.00 26.85
C PRO A 9 7.95 -41.25 26.34
N SER A 10 6.99 -41.10 27.26
CA SER A 10 5.55 -41.17 27.02
C SER A 10 5.20 -40.37 25.76
N GLN A 11 4.51 -41.01 24.81
CA GLN A 11 3.92 -40.36 23.65
C GLN A 11 3.15 -39.12 24.13
N SER A 12 3.68 -37.93 23.82
CA SER A 12 2.94 -36.69 23.91
C SER A 12 1.58 -36.92 23.25
N THR A 13 0.50 -36.81 24.02
CA THR A 13 -0.90 -37.01 23.61
C THR A 13 -1.13 -36.51 22.19
N LEU A 14 -1.17 -37.44 21.23
CA LEU A 14 -1.35 -37.12 19.81
C LEU A 14 -2.72 -36.44 19.67
N THR A 15 -2.73 -35.15 19.32
CA THR A 15 -3.96 -34.45 18.96
C THR A 15 -4.72 -35.28 17.91
N PRO A 16 -6.01 -35.57 18.11
CA PRO A 16 -6.74 -36.48 17.24
C PRO A 16 -6.78 -35.92 15.80
N ARG A 17 -6.33 -36.72 14.83
CA ARG A 17 -6.33 -36.34 13.40
C ARG A 17 -7.73 -36.20 12.81
N LYS A 18 -8.74 -36.73 13.48
CA LYS A 18 -10.14 -36.74 13.05
C LYS A 18 -11.03 -36.35 14.22
N ILE A 19 -11.99 -35.47 13.97
CA ILE A 19 -13.01 -35.05 14.95
C ILE A 19 -14.33 -35.77 14.65
N ASN A 20 -14.96 -36.34 15.67
CA ASN A 20 -16.33 -36.85 15.53
C ASN A 20 -17.30 -35.69 15.68
N ILE A 21 -17.87 -35.25 14.55
CA ILE A 21 -18.72 -34.06 14.46
C ILE A 21 -20.00 -34.22 15.30
N LYS A 22 -20.61 -35.41 15.30
CA LYS A 22 -21.88 -35.66 16.00
C LYS A 22 -21.72 -35.50 17.52
N LYS A 23 -20.78 -36.25 18.10
CA LYS A 23 -20.47 -36.18 19.54
C LYS A 23 -20.11 -34.76 19.98
N PHE A 24 -19.34 -34.05 19.16
CA PHE A 24 -18.97 -32.66 19.44
C PHE A 24 -20.17 -31.72 19.40
N ALA A 25 -21.04 -31.84 18.40
CA ALA A 25 -22.23 -31.00 18.26
C ALA A 25 -23.24 -31.26 19.37
N GLU A 26 -23.51 -32.52 19.72
CA GLU A 26 -24.43 -32.90 20.80
C GLU A 26 -23.98 -32.35 22.16
N SER A 27 -22.69 -32.50 22.48
CA SER A 27 -22.14 -31.99 23.75
C SER A 27 -22.27 -30.47 23.92
N ARG A 28 -22.36 -29.73 22.81
CA ARG A 28 -22.43 -28.25 22.79
C ARG A 28 -23.78 -27.71 22.30
N GLY A 29 -24.77 -28.57 22.08
CA GLY A 29 -26.09 -28.19 21.58
C GLY A 29 -26.75 -27.08 22.41
N PRO A 30 -26.90 -27.26 23.74
CA PRO A 30 -27.56 -26.27 24.61
C PRO A 30 -26.85 -24.90 24.60
N GLU A 31 -25.51 -24.89 24.54
CA GLU A 31 -24.73 -23.66 24.46
C GLU A 31 -24.97 -22.92 23.13
N LEU A 32 -25.02 -23.65 22.02
CA LEU A 32 -25.26 -23.09 20.69
C LEU A 32 -26.68 -22.57 20.52
N GLU A 33 -27.67 -23.24 21.11
CA GLU A 33 -29.07 -22.78 21.13
C GLU A 33 -29.21 -21.48 21.92
N ALA A 34 -28.62 -21.41 23.11
CA ALA A 34 -28.60 -20.18 23.91
C ALA A 34 -27.94 -19.02 23.16
N LEU A 35 -26.79 -19.26 22.53
CA LEU A 35 -26.11 -18.25 21.70
C LEU A 35 -26.95 -17.84 20.49
N HIS A 36 -27.59 -18.81 19.83
CA HIS A 36 -28.41 -18.55 18.64
C HIS A 36 -29.60 -17.64 18.97
N SER A 37 -30.32 -17.89 20.07
CA SER A 37 -31.43 -17.04 20.52
C SER A 37 -30.99 -15.59 20.70
N ILE A 38 -29.86 -15.37 21.39
CA ILE A 38 -29.30 -14.02 21.60
C ILE A 38 -28.93 -13.34 20.28
N VAL A 39 -28.36 -14.08 19.33
CA VAL A 39 -27.91 -13.52 18.05
C VAL A 39 -29.09 -13.25 17.12
N VAL A 40 -30.10 -14.11 17.09
CA VAL A 40 -31.34 -13.94 16.32
C VAL A 40 -32.02 -12.63 16.70
N ASP A 41 -32.19 -12.40 18.00
CA ASP A 41 -32.85 -11.20 18.52
C ASP A 41 -32.09 -9.92 18.14
N ARG A 42 -30.75 -9.98 18.17
CA ARG A 42 -29.90 -8.82 17.81
C ARG A 42 -29.85 -8.55 16.30
N LEU A 43 -29.89 -9.61 15.48
CA LEU A 43 -29.73 -9.51 14.03
C LEU A 43 -31.06 -9.52 13.27
N ASN A 44 -32.19 -9.63 13.96
CA ASN A 44 -33.52 -9.79 13.35
C ASN A 44 -33.52 -10.90 12.30
N ASN A 45 -32.97 -12.06 12.64
CA ASN A 45 -32.79 -13.21 11.73
C ASN A 45 -31.96 -12.95 10.45
N ASN A 46 -31.22 -11.84 10.35
CA ASN A 46 -30.42 -11.54 9.16
C ASN A 46 -28.97 -12.06 9.27
N PHE A 47 -28.76 -13.28 8.79
CA PHE A 47 -27.45 -13.94 8.73
C PHE A 47 -26.72 -13.78 7.38
N GLY A 48 -27.18 -12.84 6.54
CA GLY A 48 -26.67 -12.65 5.19
C GLY A 48 -25.20 -12.21 5.14
N SER A 49 -24.35 -12.99 4.48
CA SER A 49 -22.95 -12.57 4.25
C SER A 49 -22.83 -11.48 3.18
N ARG A 50 -22.26 -10.33 3.56
CA ARG A 50 -22.06 -9.22 2.61
C ARG A 50 -21.06 -9.62 1.50
N ARG A 51 -21.45 -9.41 0.24
CA ARG A 51 -20.64 -9.79 -0.94
C ARG A 51 -19.22 -9.18 -0.92
N ASN A 52 -19.07 -7.96 -0.40
CA ASN A 52 -17.78 -7.27 -0.29
C ASN A 52 -16.79 -7.91 0.70
N LYS A 53 -17.28 -8.68 1.66
CA LYS A 53 -16.46 -9.40 2.65
C LYS A 53 -16.02 -10.78 2.17
N ARG A 54 -16.61 -11.29 1.09
CA ARG A 54 -16.23 -12.60 0.51
C ARG A 54 -14.77 -12.59 0.04
N ARG A 55 -14.10 -13.74 0.17
CA ARG A 55 -12.72 -13.99 -0.26
C ARG A 55 -12.70 -15.30 -1.05
N ARG A 56 -11.75 -15.43 -1.98
CA ARG A 56 -11.50 -16.72 -2.65
C ARG A 56 -10.66 -17.59 -1.73
N THR A 57 -10.98 -18.88 -1.68
CA THR A 57 -10.16 -19.89 -1.00
C THR A 57 -8.84 -20.08 -1.76
N THR A 58 -7.78 -20.33 -1.01
CA THR A 58 -6.46 -20.68 -1.56
C THR A 58 -6.28 -22.19 -1.56
N ALA A 59 -5.49 -22.71 -2.50
CA ALA A 59 -5.21 -24.14 -2.57
C ALA A 59 -4.53 -24.65 -1.28
N PHE A 60 -5.00 -25.79 -0.77
CA PHE A 60 -4.39 -26.49 0.36
C PHE A 60 -2.95 -26.94 0.05
N ASN A 61 -2.75 -27.44 -1.17
CA ASN A 61 -1.44 -27.91 -1.61
C ASN A 61 -0.60 -26.75 -2.19
N ASN A 62 0.20 -26.13 -1.35
CA ASN A 62 1.21 -25.16 -1.77
C ASN A 62 2.46 -25.80 -2.39
N GLN A 63 2.41 -27.07 -2.85
CA GLN A 63 3.58 -27.75 -3.44
C GLN A 63 4.24 -26.96 -4.57
N VAL A 64 3.51 -26.22 -5.40
CA VAL A 64 4.14 -25.35 -6.42
C VAL A 64 4.94 -24.23 -5.77
N ALA A 65 4.42 -23.58 -4.72
CA ALA A 65 5.13 -22.57 -3.95
C ALA A 65 6.32 -23.17 -3.16
N ARG A 66 6.16 -24.37 -2.58
CA ARG A 66 7.19 -25.12 -1.84
C ARG A 66 8.28 -25.67 -2.77
N LYS A 67 7.96 -26.19 -3.94
CA LYS A 67 8.91 -26.63 -4.99
C LYS A 67 9.70 -25.42 -5.50
N LYS A 68 9.03 -24.29 -5.73
CA LYS A 68 9.68 -23.02 -6.05
C LYS A 68 10.60 -22.56 -4.91
N CYS A 69 10.24 -22.80 -3.64
CA CYS A 69 11.09 -22.52 -2.48
C CYS A 69 12.29 -23.47 -2.34
N ARG A 70 12.12 -24.78 -2.57
CA ARG A 70 13.21 -25.77 -2.51
C ARG A 70 14.23 -25.60 -3.63
N ARG A 71 13.78 -25.32 -4.86
CA ARG A 71 14.68 -24.90 -5.95
C ARG A 71 15.49 -23.64 -5.58
N ARG A 72 14.91 -22.71 -4.80
CA ARG A 72 15.61 -21.50 -4.31
C ARG A 72 16.67 -21.79 -3.24
N GLN A 73 16.47 -22.79 -2.38
CA GLN A 73 17.48 -23.18 -1.38
C GLN A 73 18.66 -23.91 -2.03
N LYS A 74 18.39 -24.82 -2.98
CA LYS A 74 19.46 -25.52 -3.72
C LYS A 74 20.30 -24.57 -4.57
N ALA A 75 19.67 -23.63 -5.28
CA ALA A 75 20.40 -22.62 -6.05
C ALA A 75 21.17 -21.59 -5.19
N GLY A 76 20.93 -21.52 -3.87
CA GLY A 76 21.67 -20.67 -2.94
C GLY A 76 22.73 -21.41 -2.12
N GLY A 77 22.79 -22.74 -2.19
CA GLY A 77 23.65 -23.59 -1.35
C GLY A 77 24.85 -24.23 -2.05
N GLU A 78 24.94 -24.16 -3.38
CA GLU A 78 26.10 -24.63 -4.14
C GLU A 78 27.04 -23.46 -4.44
N VAL A 79 27.77 -23.01 -3.42
CA VAL A 79 29.05 -22.32 -3.60
C VAL A 79 30.07 -23.14 -2.82
N ASN A 80 30.42 -24.29 -3.40
CA ASN A 80 31.60 -25.00 -2.97
C ASN A 80 32.82 -24.14 -3.26
N LYS A 81 33.67 -24.08 -2.24
CA LYS A 81 35.03 -23.57 -2.26
C LYS A 81 35.81 -24.29 -3.35
N ASP A 82 36.33 -23.56 -4.32
CA ASP A 82 37.68 -23.80 -4.84
C ASP A 82 38.11 -22.69 -5.82
N GLY A 83 39.36 -22.27 -5.64
CA GLY A 83 40.24 -21.78 -6.71
C GLY A 83 39.95 -20.44 -7.38
N THR A 84 40.72 -19.42 -6.96
CA THR A 84 41.37 -18.41 -7.83
C THR A 84 40.54 -17.74 -8.95
N SER A 85 40.10 -16.51 -8.71
CA SER A 85 40.36 -15.35 -9.61
C SER A 85 39.60 -14.11 -9.12
N GLU A 86 40.35 -13.03 -8.88
CA GLU A 86 39.83 -11.69 -8.69
C GLU A 86 39.19 -11.20 -10.00
N LYS A 87 37.86 -11.03 -10.00
CA LYS A 87 37.09 -10.07 -10.81
C LYS A 87 35.59 -10.19 -10.50
N ASP A 88 35.16 -9.38 -9.54
CA ASP A 88 33.91 -8.62 -9.56
C ASP A 88 32.61 -9.30 -10.04
N ASN A 89 32.31 -10.48 -9.50
CA ASN A 89 31.00 -11.11 -9.66
C ASN A 89 30.26 -11.19 -8.32
N LYS A 90 29.82 -10.02 -7.81
CA LYS A 90 28.77 -9.96 -6.78
C LYS A 90 27.54 -10.69 -7.33
N LYS A 91 27.36 -11.97 -6.96
CA LYS A 91 26.21 -12.79 -7.38
C LYS A 91 24.94 -11.98 -7.14
N LYS A 92 24.33 -11.49 -8.22
CA LYS A 92 23.16 -10.62 -8.16
C LYS A 92 22.07 -11.35 -7.40
N VAL A 93 21.73 -10.82 -6.22
CA VAL A 93 20.66 -11.34 -5.38
C VAL A 93 19.41 -11.59 -6.23
N PRO A 94 18.74 -12.75 -6.10
CA PRO A 94 17.58 -13.07 -6.92
C PRO A 94 16.53 -11.96 -6.92
N ARG A 95 15.95 -11.65 -8.08
CA ARG A 95 15.01 -10.53 -8.30
C ARG A 95 13.92 -10.40 -7.24
N HIS A 96 13.40 -11.51 -6.72
CA HIS A 96 12.35 -11.50 -5.67
C HIS A 96 12.86 -11.02 -4.31
N VAL A 97 14.09 -11.39 -3.93
CA VAL A 97 14.71 -10.94 -2.67
C VAL A 97 15.02 -9.45 -2.76
N ARG A 98 15.60 -9.01 -3.89
CA ARG A 98 15.83 -7.59 -4.17
C ARG A 98 14.52 -6.79 -4.13
N ARG A 99 13.47 -7.26 -4.83
CA ARG A 99 12.14 -6.64 -4.81
C ARG A 99 11.49 -6.63 -3.44
N ARG A 100 11.68 -7.67 -2.63
CA ARG A 100 11.15 -7.70 -1.25
C ARG A 100 11.80 -6.60 -0.42
N ALA A 101 13.13 -6.47 -0.48
CA ALA A 101 13.83 -5.39 0.20
C ALA A 101 13.38 -4.01 -0.35
N GLU A 102 13.41 -3.80 -1.66
CA GLU A 102 12.97 -2.54 -2.32
C GLU A 102 11.53 -2.12 -1.95
N LEU A 103 10.65 -3.08 -1.69
CA LEU A 103 9.24 -2.81 -1.36
C LEU A 103 8.97 -2.74 0.15
N GLN A 104 9.91 -3.19 0.97
CA GLN A 104 9.81 -3.19 2.43
C GLN A 104 10.55 -2.01 3.05
N MET A 105 11.56 -1.49 2.35
CA MET A 105 12.26 -0.26 2.74
C MET A 105 11.45 0.94 2.25
N ASN A 106 10.79 1.62 3.19
CA ASN A 106 10.45 3.04 3.01
C ASN A 106 11.70 3.82 3.41
N LEU A 107 12.36 4.47 2.46
CA LEU A 107 13.47 5.35 2.78
C LEU A 107 12.96 6.48 3.70
N GLU A 108 13.78 6.86 4.69
CA GLU A 108 13.44 7.93 5.65
C GLU A 108 13.13 9.24 4.92
N THR A 109 13.88 9.51 3.85
CA THR A 109 13.74 10.67 2.99
C THR A 109 13.39 10.27 1.56
N GLY A 110 12.48 11.02 0.92
CA GLY A 110 12.12 10.83 -0.48
C GLY A 110 11.29 9.58 -0.81
N PHE A 111 11.33 9.18 -2.08
CA PHE A 111 10.55 8.09 -2.66
C PHE A 111 11.45 7.01 -3.26
N CYS A 112 11.08 5.74 -3.07
CA CYS A 112 11.78 4.62 -3.70
C CYS A 112 11.53 4.61 -5.21
N THR A 113 12.59 4.53 -6.01
CA THR A 113 12.50 4.47 -7.47
C THR A 113 12.52 3.03 -7.99
N SER A 114 11.74 2.77 -9.03
CA SER A 114 11.90 1.57 -9.86
C SER A 114 13.16 1.71 -10.73
N GLY A 115 13.62 0.59 -11.32
CA GLY A 115 14.72 0.61 -12.29
C GLY A 115 14.45 1.51 -13.51
N ASP A 116 13.18 1.78 -13.82
CA ASP A 116 12.76 2.67 -14.91
C ASP A 116 12.76 4.16 -14.50
N GLY A 117 13.28 4.51 -13.31
CA GLY A 117 13.25 5.87 -12.76
C GLY A 117 11.90 6.31 -12.17
N THR A 118 10.81 5.56 -12.39
CA THR A 118 9.48 5.88 -11.84
C THR A 118 9.46 5.74 -10.31
N LYS A 119 9.03 6.78 -9.61
CA LYS A 119 8.93 6.86 -8.16
C LYS A 119 7.71 6.08 -7.63
N ARG A 120 7.87 5.41 -6.50
CA ARG A 120 6.81 4.70 -5.76
C ARG A 120 6.43 5.49 -4.52
N LEU A 121 5.14 5.67 -4.30
CA LEU A 121 4.63 6.24 -3.06
C LEU A 121 4.92 5.30 -1.88
N ARG A 122 4.98 5.85 -0.66
CA ARG A 122 5.20 5.06 0.58
C ARG A 122 4.14 3.97 0.79
N THR A 123 2.93 4.21 0.32
CA THR A 123 1.78 3.28 0.39
C THR A 123 1.70 2.34 -0.82
N HIS A 124 2.69 2.32 -1.72
CA HIS A 124 2.62 1.66 -3.02
C HIS A 124 2.24 0.18 -2.90
N VAL A 125 2.86 -0.57 -1.98
CA VAL A 125 2.54 -2.01 -1.80
C VAL A 125 1.07 -2.25 -1.45
N TRP A 126 0.49 -1.37 -0.64
CA TRP A 126 -0.91 -1.49 -0.24
C TRP A 126 -1.84 -1.20 -1.44
N HIS A 127 -1.54 -0.15 -2.20
CA HIS A 127 -2.29 0.25 -3.38
C HIS A 127 -2.17 -0.77 -4.51
N THR A 128 -0.96 -1.25 -4.83
CA THR A 128 -0.73 -2.27 -5.88
C THR A 128 -1.48 -3.59 -5.64
N LYS A 129 -1.83 -3.90 -4.39
CA LYS A 129 -2.64 -5.10 -4.06
C LYS A 129 -4.14 -4.92 -4.32
N ARG A 130 -4.62 -3.68 -4.39
CA ARG A 130 -6.06 -3.32 -4.39
C ARG A 130 -6.49 -2.56 -5.63
N PHE A 131 -5.55 -1.85 -6.26
CA PHE A 131 -5.75 -0.97 -7.39
C PHE A 131 -4.79 -1.31 -8.52
N ILE A 132 -5.26 -1.03 -9.74
CA ILE A 132 -4.43 -0.94 -10.93
C ILE A 132 -3.59 0.33 -10.80
N MET A 133 -2.28 0.13 -10.75
CA MET A 133 -1.30 1.21 -10.68
C MET A 133 -0.91 1.65 -12.08
N SER A 134 -1.03 2.95 -12.34
CA SER A 134 -0.62 3.58 -13.61
C SER A 134 0.62 4.44 -13.39
N LYS A 135 1.46 4.56 -14.41
CA LYS A 135 2.60 5.49 -14.41
C LYS A 135 2.11 6.86 -14.85
N LEU A 136 2.12 7.85 -13.96
CA LEU A 136 1.69 9.23 -14.24
C LEU A 136 2.67 10.19 -13.58
N TRP A 137 3.10 11.23 -14.30
CA TRP A 137 3.98 12.30 -13.80
C TRP A 137 5.26 11.79 -13.11
N GLY A 138 5.81 10.67 -13.58
CA GLY A 138 6.99 10.03 -12.98
C GLY A 138 6.71 9.22 -11.70
N PHE A 139 5.45 9.04 -11.29
CA PHE A 139 5.02 8.26 -10.13
C PHE A 139 4.12 7.06 -10.52
N TYR A 140 4.09 6.05 -9.65
CA TYR A 140 3.04 5.03 -9.69
C TYR A 140 1.84 5.46 -8.84
N VAL A 141 0.73 5.76 -9.50
CA VAL A 141 -0.50 6.29 -8.89
C VAL A 141 -1.64 5.26 -9.00
N PRO A 142 -2.45 5.05 -7.94
CA PRO A 142 -3.63 4.20 -8.00
C PRO A 142 -4.75 4.88 -8.79
N LEU A 143 -5.13 4.30 -9.94
CA LEU A 143 -6.17 4.90 -10.80
C LEU A 143 -7.51 4.17 -10.69
N VAL A 144 -7.48 2.84 -10.72
CA VAL A 144 -8.71 2.03 -10.85
C VAL A 144 -8.71 0.88 -9.84
N LEU A 145 -9.87 0.61 -9.22
CA LEU A 145 -10.05 -0.55 -8.34
C LEU A 145 -9.99 -1.86 -9.12
N HIS A 146 -9.40 -2.91 -8.54
CA HIS A 146 -9.42 -4.23 -9.16
C HIS A 146 -10.85 -4.85 -9.19
N GLY A 147 -11.23 -5.36 -10.36
CA GLY A 147 -12.40 -6.24 -10.55
C GLY A 147 -13.62 -5.60 -11.22
N ARG A 148 -14.51 -6.44 -11.77
CA ARG A 148 -15.83 -6.03 -12.27
C ARG A 148 -16.78 -5.82 -11.08
N GLY A 149 -17.19 -4.58 -10.83
CA GLY A 149 -18.31 -4.31 -9.90
C GLY A 149 -18.14 -3.16 -8.89
N ARG A 150 -17.08 -2.36 -8.99
CA ARG A 150 -16.94 -1.13 -8.18
C ARG A 150 -16.50 0.03 -9.05
N GLY A 151 -17.41 0.42 -9.96
CA GLY A 151 -17.24 1.61 -10.77
C GLY A 151 -17.43 2.89 -9.96
N SER A 152 -17.38 4.01 -10.65
CA SER A 152 -17.56 5.37 -10.12
C SER A 152 -18.81 5.53 -9.24
N ARG A 153 -19.91 4.81 -9.53
CA ARG A 153 -21.14 4.84 -8.72
C ARG A 153 -20.92 4.46 -7.25
N ALA A 154 -20.08 3.46 -6.98
CA ALA A 154 -19.81 3.03 -5.60
C ALA A 154 -18.98 4.09 -4.86
N VAL A 155 -17.99 4.67 -5.56
CA VAL A 155 -17.16 5.77 -5.02
C VAL A 155 -18.02 6.99 -4.74
N LEU A 156 -18.90 7.39 -5.65
CA LEU A 156 -19.83 8.51 -5.47
C LEU A 156 -20.78 8.27 -4.29
N LYS A 157 -21.31 7.05 -4.14
CA LYS A 157 -22.14 6.69 -2.99
C LYS A 157 -21.35 6.83 -1.69
N TRP A 158 -20.10 6.35 -1.64
CA TRP A 158 -19.24 6.51 -0.46
C TRP A 158 -18.88 7.96 -0.19
N PHE A 159 -18.67 8.77 -1.22
CA PHE A 159 -18.41 10.20 -1.08
C PHE A 159 -19.61 10.93 -0.48
N ARG A 160 -20.84 10.55 -0.85
CA ARG A 160 -22.07 11.16 -0.33
C ARG A 160 -22.49 10.67 1.05
N GLN A 161 -22.25 9.39 1.36
CA GLN A 161 -22.83 8.71 2.54
C GLN A 161 -21.77 8.18 3.52
N GLY A 162 -20.49 8.44 3.28
CA GLY A 162 -19.39 7.88 4.05
C GLY A 162 -18.12 8.69 3.87
N VAL A 163 -16.98 8.02 4.04
CA VAL A 163 -15.66 8.66 3.98
C VAL A 163 -14.81 8.03 2.88
N LEU A 164 -14.15 8.87 2.10
CA LEU A 164 -13.18 8.48 1.09
C LEU A 164 -11.81 9.09 1.45
N VAL A 165 -10.77 8.25 1.48
CA VAL A 165 -9.39 8.68 1.68
C VAL A 165 -8.63 8.48 0.37
N HIS A 166 -7.97 9.53 -0.10
CA HIS A 166 -7.13 9.53 -1.28
C HIS A 166 -5.68 9.85 -0.90
N ASP A 167 -4.73 9.06 -1.39
CA ASP A 167 -3.31 9.32 -1.18
C ASP A 167 -2.78 10.34 -2.20
N ALA A 168 -2.56 11.56 -1.72
CA ALA A 168 -2.05 12.68 -2.51
C ALA A 168 -0.56 12.96 -2.26
N SER A 169 0.20 12.02 -1.69
CA SER A 169 1.60 12.22 -1.28
C SER A 169 2.57 12.55 -2.42
N TYR A 170 2.12 12.53 -3.68
CA TYR A 170 2.92 12.97 -4.83
C TYR A 170 3.01 14.51 -4.96
N HIS A 171 2.19 15.26 -4.22
CA HIS A 171 2.36 16.72 -4.14
C HIS A 171 3.62 17.05 -3.34
N VAL A 172 4.49 17.87 -3.93
CA VAL A 172 5.70 18.36 -3.29
C VAL A 172 5.43 19.79 -2.83
N ALA A 173 5.65 20.04 -1.53
CA ALA A 173 5.59 21.39 -0.99
C ALA A 173 6.92 22.11 -1.26
N VAL A 174 6.84 23.38 -1.65
CA VAL A 174 7.99 24.28 -1.79
C VAL A 174 7.83 25.34 -0.71
N GLN A 175 8.81 25.42 0.20
CA GLN A 175 8.87 26.45 1.23
C GLN A 175 9.70 27.62 0.71
N LEU A 176 9.12 28.83 0.78
CA LEU A 176 9.78 30.07 0.42
C LEU A 176 10.04 30.85 1.71
N GLU A 177 11.26 31.33 1.89
CA GLU A 177 11.66 32.11 3.06
C GLU A 177 12.27 33.43 2.60
N GLY A 178 11.90 34.52 3.27
CA GLY A 178 12.38 35.86 2.95
C GLY A 178 11.48 36.97 3.49
N PRO A 179 11.83 38.24 3.23
CA PRO A 179 10.99 39.39 3.58
C PRO A 179 9.62 39.33 2.89
N GLU A 180 8.57 39.73 3.61
CA GLU A 180 7.19 39.68 3.12
C GLU A 180 7.01 40.38 1.77
N ASP A 181 7.52 41.61 1.64
CA ASP A 181 7.40 42.40 0.42
C ASP A 181 8.02 41.70 -0.81
N SER A 182 9.17 41.05 -0.61
CA SER A 182 9.87 40.34 -1.68
C SER A 182 9.12 39.09 -2.11
N LEU A 183 8.64 38.30 -1.15
CA LEU A 183 7.83 37.12 -1.42
C LEU A 183 6.53 37.49 -2.13
N MET A 184 5.86 38.54 -1.67
CA MET A 184 4.63 39.01 -2.28
C MET A 184 4.85 39.52 -3.71
N SER A 185 5.96 40.22 -3.98
CA SER A 185 6.32 40.66 -5.33
C SER A 185 6.54 39.48 -6.28
N VAL A 186 7.31 38.47 -5.85
CA VAL A 186 7.58 37.26 -6.65
C VAL A 186 6.29 36.47 -6.90
N LEU A 187 5.47 36.28 -5.88
CA LEU A 187 4.20 35.58 -6.01
C LEU A 187 3.23 36.30 -6.93
N LYS A 188 3.14 37.64 -6.87
CA LYS A 188 2.32 38.44 -7.81
C LYS A 188 2.76 38.26 -9.26
N MET A 189 4.04 38.03 -9.53
CA MET A 189 4.56 37.82 -10.88
C MET A 189 4.19 36.45 -11.45
N VAL A 190 4.10 35.43 -10.60
CA VAL A 190 3.85 34.03 -11.00
C VAL A 190 2.38 33.66 -10.88
N MET A 191 1.59 34.35 -10.06
CA MET A 191 0.16 34.09 -9.93
C MET A 191 -0.62 34.75 -11.07
N ALA A 192 -1.68 34.07 -11.52
CA ALA A 192 -2.65 34.71 -12.42
C ALA A 192 -3.18 35.99 -11.77
N PRO A 193 -3.31 37.10 -12.50
CA PRO A 193 -4.13 38.21 -12.02
C PRO A 193 -5.54 37.67 -11.77
N SER A 194 -5.94 37.67 -10.50
CA SER A 194 -7.24 37.17 -10.07
C SER A 194 -8.34 37.97 -10.77
N PRO A 195 -9.39 37.34 -11.31
CA PRO A 195 -10.58 38.08 -11.73
C PRO A 195 -11.27 38.61 -10.48
N SER A 196 -10.90 39.82 -10.04
CA SER A 196 -11.61 40.83 -9.20
C SER A 196 -12.64 40.39 -8.13
N ALA A 197 -12.70 39.12 -7.71
CA ALA A 197 -13.78 38.51 -6.94
C ALA A 197 -13.30 37.89 -5.63
N LEU A 198 -11.99 37.92 -5.35
CA LEU A 198 -11.49 37.58 -4.03
C LEU A 198 -11.66 38.81 -3.15
N SER A 199 -12.67 38.78 -2.26
CA SER A 199 -12.88 39.78 -1.22
C SER A 199 -11.56 40.05 -0.48
N GLU A 200 -11.24 41.32 -0.20
CA GLU A 200 -10.06 41.73 0.57
C GLU A 200 -9.93 40.95 1.88
N ALA A 201 -11.07 40.62 2.52
CA ALA A 201 -11.12 39.81 3.73
C ALA A 201 -10.55 38.39 3.55
N ILE A 202 -10.75 37.77 2.38
CA ILE A 202 -10.21 36.45 2.06
C ILE A 202 -8.70 36.55 1.84
N SER A 203 -8.23 37.60 1.16
CA SER A 203 -6.79 37.85 0.95
C SER A 203 -6.05 38.04 2.27
N HIS A 204 -6.58 38.87 3.19
CA HIS A 204 -6.00 39.04 4.52
C HIS A 204 -6.01 37.74 5.35
N SER A 205 -7.07 36.94 5.22
CA SER A 205 -7.16 35.65 5.91
C SER A 205 -6.17 34.60 5.38
N VAL A 206 -5.83 34.64 4.09
CA VAL A 206 -4.80 33.77 3.50
C VAL A 206 -3.40 34.21 3.94
N ILE A 207 -3.10 35.52 3.89
CA ILE A 207 -1.79 36.07 4.27
C ILE A 207 -1.52 35.85 5.76
N SER A 208 -2.52 36.04 6.62
CA SER A 208 -2.43 35.72 8.05
C SER A 208 -2.33 34.23 8.37
N GLY A 209 -2.48 33.35 7.38
CA GLY A 209 -2.42 31.89 7.54
C GLY A 209 -3.68 31.26 8.15
N SER A 210 -4.77 32.02 8.28
CA SER A 210 -6.04 31.53 8.84
C SER A 210 -6.76 30.55 7.92
N ILE A 211 -6.58 30.70 6.60
CA ILE A 211 -7.15 29.82 5.58
C ILE A 211 -6.12 29.50 4.50
N TYR A 212 -6.27 28.35 3.83
CA TYR A 212 -5.47 28.02 2.65
C TYR A 212 -6.13 28.57 1.39
N GLY A 213 -5.33 29.17 0.50
CA GLY A 213 -5.77 29.62 -0.82
C GLY A 213 -5.39 28.63 -1.92
N LYS A 214 -6.14 28.64 -3.03
CA LYS A 214 -5.74 27.96 -4.27
C LYS A 214 -5.73 28.97 -5.41
N VAL A 215 -4.59 29.10 -6.04
CA VAL A 215 -4.37 30.01 -7.18
C VAL A 215 -3.79 29.23 -8.34
N GLN A 216 -4.01 29.74 -9.56
CA GLN A 216 -3.35 29.23 -10.74
C GLN A 216 -2.06 30.00 -10.96
N CYS A 217 -0.94 29.28 -11.11
CA CYS A 217 0.35 29.87 -11.44
C CYS A 217 0.54 29.90 -12.96
N PHE A 218 1.19 30.95 -13.44
CA PHE A 218 1.57 31.19 -14.82
C PHE A 218 3.08 31.42 -14.87
N VAL A 219 3.71 30.92 -15.93
CA VAL A 219 5.11 31.24 -16.22
C VAL A 219 5.08 32.29 -17.32
N MET A 220 5.56 33.49 -17.02
CA MET A 220 5.79 34.53 -18.03
C MET A 220 6.94 34.08 -18.92
N LEU A 221 6.64 33.49 -20.07
CA LEU A 221 7.62 33.00 -21.05
C LEU A 221 8.27 34.13 -21.88
N GLU A 222 8.10 35.41 -21.51
CA GLU A 222 8.54 36.53 -22.35
C GLU A 222 10.07 36.72 -22.39
N HIS A 223 10.82 36.24 -21.39
CA HIS A 223 12.28 36.43 -21.37
C HIS A 223 13.11 35.29 -21.98
N LEU A 224 12.50 34.17 -22.40
CA LEU A 224 13.23 33.05 -23.02
C LEU A 224 13.23 33.08 -24.56
N PHE A 225 12.33 33.84 -25.20
CA PHE A 225 12.30 33.96 -26.65
C PHE A 225 13.23 35.05 -27.20
N LEU A 226 13.50 36.12 -26.43
CA LEU A 226 14.35 37.23 -26.88
C LEU A 226 15.86 36.89 -26.85
N SER A 227 16.29 35.88 -26.08
CA SER A 227 17.71 35.45 -26.05
C SER A 227 18.06 34.36 -27.05
N GLN A 228 17.09 33.80 -27.79
CA GLN A 228 17.33 32.81 -28.85
C GLN A 228 17.18 33.37 -30.26
N LEU A 229 16.71 34.61 -30.43
CA LEU A 229 16.62 35.28 -31.74
C LEU A 229 17.76 36.27 -32.02
N LEU A 230 18.75 36.35 -31.12
CA LEU A 230 19.91 37.25 -31.25
C LEU A 230 21.22 36.44 -31.16
N LEU A 231 21.32 35.44 -32.03
CA LEU A 231 22.55 34.77 -32.48
C LEU A 231 22.37 34.33 -33.93
#